data_AF-A0A7H0GU14-F1
#
_entry.id   AF-A0A7H0GU14-F1
#
_cell.length_a   1.000
_cell.length_b   1.000
_cell.length_c   1.000
_cell.angle_alpha   90.00
_cell.angle_beta   90.00
_cell.angle_gamma   90.00
#
_symmetry.space_group_name_H-M   'P 1'
#
loop_
_entity.id
_entity.type
_entity.pdbx_description
1 polymer ?
#
loop_
_entity_poly.entity_id
_entity_poly.type
_entity_poly.pdbx_seq_one_letter_code
_entity_poly.pdbx_strand_id
1 'polypeptide(L)'
;MLMVSELESIAATLSLPDIGKLLAEARLLQRKYLDSEALAKYEQVLDEDAKNYEALWQAAVLSVRIGTRYTDETRRSAYFTSAGQYAYRAFVAKSDGGEANYAVALSLANQATLLRARGRLLMYKEMQPYVFRAVARRPIGPIPGSCLGAGIIVLIITTCWSGCIVS
;
A
#
# COMPACT_ATOMS: atom_id res chain seq x y z
N MET A 1 -24.55 49.60 -19.01
CA MET A 1 -23.64 49.25 -17.89
C MET A 1 -24.29 48.17 -17.02
N LEU A 2 -24.60 47.01 -17.62
CA LEU A 2 -25.14 45.81 -16.96
C LEU A 2 -24.93 44.61 -17.92
N MET A 3 -23.68 44.26 -18.25
CA MET A 3 -23.33 43.01 -18.96
C MET A 3 -21.91 42.54 -18.63
N VAL A 4 -21.36 42.95 -17.48
CA VAL A 4 -20.04 42.46 -17.00
C VAL A 4 -20.21 41.42 -15.88
N SER A 5 -21.45 41.16 -15.42
CA SER A 5 -21.73 40.27 -14.30
C SER A 5 -21.79 38.78 -14.64
N GLU A 6 -21.76 38.39 -15.92
CA GLU A 6 -21.80 36.97 -16.32
C GLU A 6 -20.40 36.36 -16.57
N LEU A 7 -19.34 37.18 -16.60
CA LEU A 7 -17.98 36.71 -16.90
C LEU A 7 -17.16 36.32 -15.65
N GLU A 8 -17.60 36.69 -14.45
CA GLU A 8 -16.95 36.24 -13.20
C GLU A 8 -17.36 34.80 -12.81
N SER A 9 -18.38 34.22 -13.46
CA SER A 9 -18.87 32.86 -13.16
C SER A 9 -18.00 31.73 -13.75
N ILE A 10 -17.05 32.02 -14.64
CA ILE A 10 -16.21 31.01 -15.31
C ILE A 10 -14.80 30.95 -14.72
N ALA A 11 -14.40 31.96 -13.92
CA ALA A 11 -13.08 32.01 -13.27
C ALA A 11 -12.94 31.02 -12.11
N ALA A 12 -14.03 30.38 -11.69
CA ALA A 12 -14.00 29.19 -10.87
C ALA A 12 -13.91 27.94 -11.76
N THR A 13 -12.91 27.86 -12.64
CA THR A 13 -12.25 26.57 -12.87
C THR A 13 -11.65 26.15 -11.55
N LEU A 14 -12.51 25.55 -10.72
CA LEU A 14 -12.20 24.54 -9.73
C LEU A 14 -10.76 24.07 -9.90
N SER A 15 -9.86 24.56 -9.05
CA SER A 15 -8.58 23.92 -8.83
C SER A 15 -8.86 22.61 -8.11
N LEU A 16 -9.53 21.67 -8.80
CA LEU A 16 -9.59 20.31 -8.35
C LEU A 16 -8.13 19.89 -8.25
N PRO A 17 -7.68 19.42 -7.08
CA PRO A 17 -6.37 18.80 -6.99
C PRO A 17 -6.31 17.76 -8.11
N ASP A 18 -5.37 17.97 -9.02
CA ASP A 18 -5.16 17.04 -10.11
C ASP A 18 -4.59 15.77 -9.48
N ILE A 19 -5.48 14.80 -9.25
CA ILE A 19 -5.15 13.49 -8.67
C ILE A 19 -3.96 12.87 -9.42
N GLY A 20 -3.86 13.10 -10.74
CA GLY A 20 -2.74 12.67 -11.57
C GLY A 20 -1.41 13.31 -11.16
N LYS A 21 -1.41 14.62 -10.86
CA LYS A 21 -0.22 15.32 -10.33
C LYS A 21 0.17 14.83 -8.94
N LEU A 22 -0.80 14.68 -8.03
CA LEU A 22 -0.53 14.18 -6.68
C LEU A 22 0.08 12.77 -6.72
N LEU A 23 -0.45 11.87 -7.56
CA LEU A 23 0.12 10.54 -7.78
C LEU A 23 1.52 10.59 -8.40
N ALA A 24 1.77 11.51 -9.33
CA ALA A 24 3.10 11.69 -9.91
C ALA A 24 4.13 12.17 -8.87
N GLU A 25 3.76 13.13 -8.03
CA GLU A 25 4.56 13.62 -6.91
C GLU A 25 4.85 12.52 -5.89
N ALA A 26 3.82 11.76 -5.48
CA ALA A 26 3.97 10.65 -4.53
C ALA A 26 4.95 9.59 -5.06
N ARG A 27 4.85 9.23 -6.35
CA ARG A 27 5.80 8.33 -7.00
C ARG A 27 7.22 8.89 -7.07
N LEU A 28 7.40 10.20 -7.26
CA LEU A 28 8.70 10.86 -7.22
C LEU A 28 9.32 10.80 -5.83
N LEU A 29 8.54 11.08 -4.79
CA LEU A 29 8.98 11.00 -3.38
C LEU A 29 9.36 9.57 -3.00
N GLN A 30 8.56 8.59 -3.43
CA GLN A 30 8.84 7.17 -3.23
C GLN A 30 10.16 6.73 -3.88
N ARG A 31 10.50 7.26 -5.07
CA ARG A 31 11.80 7.04 -5.72
C ARG A 31 12.96 7.69 -4.98
N LYS A 32 12.70 8.76 -4.22
CA LYS A 32 13.68 9.44 -3.37
C LYS A 32 13.78 8.85 -1.96
N TYR A 33 13.11 7.72 -1.68
CA TYR A 33 13.05 7.09 -0.35
C TYR A 33 12.43 7.98 0.76
N LEU A 34 11.63 8.97 0.36
CA LEU A 34 10.89 9.87 1.22
C LEU A 34 9.52 9.26 1.51
N ASP A 35 9.53 8.19 2.33
CA ASP A 35 8.36 7.33 2.55
C ASP A 35 7.21 8.05 3.22
N SER A 36 7.52 8.86 4.23
CA SER A 36 6.54 9.61 5.02
C SER A 36 5.87 10.69 4.19
N GLU A 37 6.65 11.43 3.40
CA GLU A 37 6.14 12.45 2.48
C GLU A 37 5.33 11.82 1.35
N ALA A 38 5.77 10.67 0.81
CA ALA A 38 5.02 9.93 -0.18
C ALA A 38 3.68 9.44 0.37
N LEU A 39 3.66 8.91 1.61
CA LEU A 39 2.42 8.46 2.26
C LEU A 39 1.44 9.63 2.43
N ALA A 40 1.91 10.78 2.92
CA ALA A 40 1.07 11.97 3.08
C ALA A 40 0.45 12.42 1.74
N LYS A 41 1.18 12.31 0.63
CA LYS A 41 0.65 12.61 -0.71
C LYS A 41 -0.39 11.59 -1.17
N TYR A 42 -0.20 10.31 -0.90
CA TYR A 42 -1.23 9.32 -1.19
C TYR A 42 -2.46 9.49 -0.31
N GLU A 43 -2.31 9.88 0.95
CA GLU A 43 -3.44 10.21 1.84
C GLU A 43 -4.23 11.41 1.31
N GLN A 44 -3.57 12.46 0.81
CA GLN A 44 -4.25 13.56 0.10
C GLN A 44 -5.06 13.05 -1.11
N VAL A 45 -4.55 12.08 -1.86
CA VAL A 45 -5.31 11.45 -2.95
C VAL A 45 -6.52 10.70 -2.41
N LEU A 46 -6.41 10.04 -1.25
CA LEU A 46 -7.50 9.29 -0.64
C LEU A 46 -8.57 10.18 0.01
N ASP A 47 -8.22 11.40 0.38
CA ASP A 47 -9.18 12.41 0.86
C ASP A 47 -10.09 12.89 -0.29
N GLU A 48 -9.52 13.02 -1.50
CA GLU A 48 -10.24 13.43 -2.72
C GLU A 48 -10.96 12.24 -3.40
N ASP A 49 -10.29 11.09 -3.48
CA ASP A 49 -10.82 9.84 -4.04
C ASP A 49 -10.49 8.66 -3.11
N ALA A 50 -11.39 8.43 -2.15
CA ALA A 50 -11.27 7.36 -1.16
C ALA A 50 -11.25 5.94 -1.75
N LYS A 51 -11.58 5.76 -3.04
CA LYS A 51 -11.58 4.46 -3.73
C LYS A 51 -10.43 4.33 -4.73
N ASN A 52 -9.51 5.30 -4.78
CA ASN A 52 -8.40 5.28 -5.70
C ASN A 52 -7.53 4.03 -5.49
N TYR A 53 -7.57 3.10 -6.44
CA TYR A 53 -6.88 1.83 -6.31
C TYR A 53 -5.37 2.01 -6.10
N GLU A 54 -4.73 2.89 -6.89
CA GLU A 54 -3.28 3.10 -6.83
C GLU A 54 -2.85 3.65 -5.47
N ALA A 55 -3.53 4.68 -4.98
CA ALA A 55 -3.21 5.29 -3.70
C ALA A 55 -3.41 4.31 -2.53
N LEU A 56 -4.46 3.48 -2.55
CA LEU A 56 -4.74 2.52 -1.48
C LEU A 56 -3.64 1.47 -1.33
N TRP A 57 -3.25 0.79 -2.41
CA TRP A 57 -2.24 -0.27 -2.29
C TRP A 57 -0.84 0.30 -2.03
N GLN A 58 -0.52 1.48 -2.57
CA GLN A 58 0.76 2.16 -2.31
C GLN A 58 0.84 2.65 -0.86
N ALA A 59 -0.23 3.25 -0.32
CA ALA A 59 -0.30 3.67 1.07
C ALA A 59 -0.04 2.48 2.00
N ALA A 60 -0.67 1.32 1.74
CA ALA A 60 -0.43 0.11 2.52
C ALA A 60 1.05 -0.32 2.51
N VAL A 61 1.68 -0.37 1.33
CA VAL A 61 3.09 -0.75 1.19
C VAL A 61 4.01 0.24 1.93
N LEU A 62 3.73 1.55 1.83
CA LEU A 62 4.49 2.58 2.51
C LEU A 62 4.32 2.52 4.03
N SER A 63 3.10 2.33 4.54
CA SER A 63 2.84 2.18 5.97
C SER A 63 3.61 0.99 6.55
N VAL A 64 3.66 -0.15 5.85
CA VAL A 64 4.52 -1.27 6.25
C VAL A 64 6.00 -0.85 6.26
N ARG A 65 6.49 -0.22 5.19
CA ARG A 65 7.90 0.17 5.08
C ARG A 65 8.31 1.12 6.21
N ILE A 66 7.47 2.10 6.54
CA ILE A 66 7.67 3.01 7.67
C ILE A 66 7.64 2.23 8.99
N GLY A 67 6.64 1.37 9.20
CA GLY A 67 6.51 0.53 10.40
C GLY A 67 7.73 -0.36 10.66
N THR A 68 8.35 -0.92 9.61
CA THR A 68 9.56 -1.75 9.74
C THR A 68 10.80 -0.99 10.23
N ARG A 69 10.82 0.35 10.16
CA ARG A 69 11.93 1.18 10.65
C ARG A 69 11.84 1.45 12.16
N TYR A 70 10.67 1.23 12.77
CA TYR A 70 10.48 1.43 14.21
C TYR A 70 10.81 0.16 14.99
N THR A 71 11.52 0.34 16.11
CA THR A 71 11.82 -0.72 17.09
C THR A 71 10.71 -0.88 18.13
N ASP A 72 9.99 0.21 18.44
CA ASP A 72 8.86 0.20 19.35
C ASP A 72 7.68 -0.57 18.77
N GLU A 73 7.24 -1.63 19.48
CA GLU A 73 6.16 -2.51 19.02
C GLU A 73 4.82 -1.77 18.91
N THR A 74 4.55 -0.78 19.77
CA THR A 74 3.29 -0.04 19.78
C THR A 74 3.14 0.80 18.51
N ARG A 75 4.15 1.59 18.17
CA ARG A 75 4.19 2.38 16.91
C ARG A 75 4.16 1.47 15.70
N ARG A 76 4.96 0.40 15.72
CA ARG A 76 5.01 -0.57 14.62
C ARG A 76 3.64 -1.22 14.38
N SER A 77 2.94 -1.61 15.46
CA SER A 77 1.59 -2.16 15.41
C SER A 77 0.59 -1.18 14.79
N ALA A 78 0.65 0.10 15.15
CA ALA A 78 -0.21 1.13 14.57
C ALA A 78 -0.04 1.23 13.04
N TYR A 79 1.20 1.28 12.56
CA TYR A 79 1.49 1.31 11.12
C TYR A 79 1.09 0.03 10.38
N PHE A 80 1.25 -1.14 11.00
CA PHE A 80 0.82 -2.40 10.38
C PHE A 80 -0.71 -2.55 10.36
N THR A 81 -1.39 -1.98 11.34
CA THR A 81 -2.84 -1.93 11.39
C THR A 81 -3.39 -1.00 10.31
N SER A 82 -2.83 0.21 10.16
CA SER A 82 -3.23 1.14 9.09
C SER A 82 -2.94 0.56 7.70
N ALA A 83 -1.80 -0.10 7.53
CA ALA A 83 -1.48 -0.81 6.29
C ALA A 83 -2.55 -1.85 5.92
N GLY A 84 -2.99 -2.65 6.90
CA GLY A 84 -4.06 -3.64 6.70
C GLY A 84 -5.38 -3.01 6.28
N GLN A 85 -5.74 -1.86 6.86
CA GLN A 85 -6.95 -1.11 6.49
C GLN A 85 -6.90 -0.60 5.06
N TYR A 86 -5.78 0.01 4.64
CA TYR A 86 -5.58 0.47 3.27
C TYR A 86 -5.59 -0.70 2.27
N ALA A 87 -4.89 -1.79 2.60
CA ALA A 87 -4.82 -2.99 1.77
C ALA A 87 -6.19 -3.65 1.58
N TYR A 88 -6.98 -3.76 2.64
CA TYR A 88 -8.32 -4.33 2.56
C TYR A 88 -9.25 -3.46 1.73
N ARG A 89 -9.18 -2.13 1.87
CA ARG A 89 -9.91 -1.19 0.99
C ARG A 89 -9.50 -1.36 -0.48
N ALA A 90 -8.20 -1.51 -0.77
CA ALA A 90 -7.73 -1.79 -2.13
C ALA A 90 -8.29 -3.11 -2.67
N PHE A 91 -8.34 -4.15 -1.83
CA PHE A 91 -8.90 -5.45 -2.18
C PHE A 91 -10.40 -5.39 -2.44
N VAL A 92 -11.17 -4.63 -1.65
CA VAL A 92 -12.61 -4.41 -1.91
C VAL A 92 -12.82 -3.62 -3.20
N ALA A 93 -11.96 -2.63 -3.49
CA ALA A 93 -12.05 -1.87 -4.74
C ALA A 93 -11.74 -2.73 -5.98
N LYS A 94 -10.76 -3.64 -5.87
CA LYS A 94 -10.35 -4.53 -6.98
C LYS A 94 -9.76 -5.84 -6.44
N SER A 95 -10.60 -6.82 -6.19
CA SER A 95 -10.22 -8.09 -5.58
C SER A 95 -9.40 -9.01 -6.49
N ASP A 96 -9.51 -8.81 -7.81
CA ASP A 96 -8.73 -9.51 -8.83
C ASP A 96 -7.37 -8.84 -9.10
N GLY A 97 -7.12 -7.68 -8.52
CA GLY A 97 -5.89 -6.91 -8.68
C GLY A 97 -4.70 -7.57 -8.00
N GLY A 98 -3.62 -7.80 -8.74
CA GLY A 98 -2.40 -8.39 -8.20
C GLY A 98 -1.77 -7.53 -7.10
N GLU A 99 -1.80 -6.21 -7.25
CA GLU A 99 -1.23 -5.25 -6.30
C GLU A 99 -2.01 -5.19 -4.98
N ALA A 100 -3.34 -5.23 -5.00
CA ALA A 100 -4.14 -5.28 -3.77
C ALA A 100 -3.95 -6.59 -3.01
N ASN A 101 -3.96 -7.74 -3.71
CA ASN A 101 -3.66 -9.03 -3.09
C ASN A 101 -2.25 -9.06 -2.48
N TYR A 102 -1.27 -8.44 -3.17
CA TYR A 102 0.08 -8.26 -2.63
C TYR A 102 0.09 -7.39 -1.36
N ALA A 103 -0.59 -6.24 -1.38
CA ALA A 103 -0.66 -5.33 -0.23
C ALA A 103 -1.31 -5.98 1.01
N VAL A 104 -2.35 -6.80 0.81
CA VAL A 104 -2.99 -7.58 1.89
C VAL A 104 -1.99 -8.60 2.44
N ALA A 105 -1.35 -9.37 1.56
CA ALA A 105 -0.38 -10.37 1.98
C ALA A 105 0.81 -9.74 2.75
N LEU A 106 1.34 -8.63 2.25
CA LEU A 106 2.41 -7.87 2.88
C LEU A 106 2.02 -7.39 4.29
N SER A 107 0.81 -6.87 4.44
CA SER A 107 0.31 -6.37 5.72
C SER A 107 0.15 -7.51 6.73
N LEU A 108 -0.46 -8.63 6.33
CA LEU A 108 -0.61 -9.83 7.17
C LEU A 108 0.74 -10.42 7.58
N ALA A 109 1.70 -10.51 6.65
CA ALA A 109 3.05 -10.98 6.95
C ALA A 109 3.71 -10.15 8.05
N ASN A 110 3.55 -8.83 7.98
CA ASN A 110 4.16 -7.91 8.93
C ASN A 110 3.44 -7.90 10.27
N GLN A 111 2.11 -7.98 10.30
CA GLN A 111 1.33 -8.16 11.53
C GLN A 111 1.70 -9.46 12.25
N ALA A 112 1.92 -10.55 11.50
CA ALA A 112 2.33 -11.84 12.05
C ALA A 112 3.67 -11.77 12.83
N THR A 113 4.56 -10.85 12.46
CA THR A 113 5.85 -10.67 13.17
C THR A 113 5.67 -10.15 14.60
N LEU A 114 4.56 -9.46 14.88
CA LEU A 114 4.21 -8.95 16.22
C LEU A 114 3.54 -10.02 17.10
N LEU A 115 3.14 -11.15 16.50
CA LEU A 115 2.46 -12.22 17.21
C LEU A 115 3.42 -13.30 17.71
N ARG A 116 2.97 -13.99 18.75
CA ARG A 116 3.58 -15.25 19.25
C ARG A 116 3.33 -16.39 18.26
N ALA A 117 4.04 -17.51 18.44
CA ALA A 117 4.10 -18.63 17.49
C ALA A 117 2.74 -19.06 16.91
N ARG A 118 1.74 -19.34 17.75
CA ARG A 118 0.40 -19.75 17.29
C ARG A 118 -0.30 -18.69 16.44
N GLY A 119 -0.29 -17.44 16.88
CA GLY A 119 -0.94 -16.33 16.15
C GLY A 119 -0.24 -16.05 14.81
N ARG A 120 1.09 -16.14 14.80
CA ARG A 120 1.90 -15.99 13.58
C ARG A 120 1.56 -17.05 12.53
N LEU A 121 1.44 -18.32 12.93
CA LEU A 121 1.07 -19.40 12.01
C LEU A 121 -0.33 -19.20 11.40
N LEU A 122 -1.29 -18.74 12.21
CA LEU A 122 -2.65 -18.45 11.73
C LEU A 122 -2.64 -17.32 10.69
N MET A 123 -1.92 -16.22 10.96
CA MET A 123 -1.78 -15.11 10.01
C MET A 123 -1.10 -15.54 8.69
N TYR A 124 -0.06 -16.37 8.75
CA TYR A 124 0.57 -16.88 7.53
C TYR A 124 -0.36 -17.79 6.72
N LYS A 125 -1.17 -18.61 7.39
CA LYS A 125 -2.19 -19.43 6.72
C LYS A 125 -3.25 -18.55 6.04
N GLU A 126 -3.67 -17.47 6.68
CA GLU A 126 -4.63 -16.51 6.12
C GLU A 126 -4.05 -15.73 4.93
N MET A 127 -2.76 -15.41 4.99
CA MET A 127 -2.03 -14.70 3.94
C MET A 127 -1.87 -15.52 2.64
N GLN A 128 -1.70 -16.83 2.76
CA GLN A 128 -1.38 -17.74 1.65
C GLN A 128 -2.25 -17.56 0.38
N PRO A 129 -3.60 -17.54 0.43
CA PRO A 129 -4.43 -17.36 -0.77
C PRO A 129 -4.18 -16.03 -1.49
N TYR A 130 -3.88 -14.96 -0.76
CA TYR A 130 -3.60 -13.64 -1.35
C TYR A 130 -2.26 -13.64 -2.10
N VAL A 131 -1.24 -14.32 -1.56
CA VAL A 131 0.06 -14.48 -2.25
C VAL A 131 -0.13 -15.21 -3.58
N PHE A 132 -0.87 -16.31 -3.59
CA PHE A 132 -1.10 -17.06 -4.82
C PHE A 132 -1.88 -16.25 -5.88
N ARG A 133 -2.89 -15.48 -5.46
CA ARG A 133 -3.62 -14.58 -6.37
C ARG A 133 -2.72 -13.47 -6.91
N ALA A 134 -1.85 -12.89 -6.09
CA ALA A 134 -0.92 -11.86 -6.51
C ALA A 134 0.05 -12.40 -7.59
N VAL A 135 0.64 -13.57 -7.35
CA VAL A 135 1.57 -14.23 -8.29
C VAL A 135 0.88 -14.65 -9.59
N ALA A 136 -0.36 -15.15 -9.51
CA ALA A 136 -1.12 -15.55 -10.69
C ALA A 136 -1.44 -14.36 -11.62
N ARG A 137 -1.60 -13.15 -11.07
CA ARG A 137 -1.98 -11.94 -11.81
C ARG A 137 -0.78 -11.13 -12.29
N ARG A 138 0.34 -11.18 -11.56
CA ARG A 138 1.65 -10.68 -12.01
C ARG A 138 2.60 -11.86 -12.19
N PRO A 139 2.65 -12.49 -13.39
CA PRO A 139 3.77 -13.36 -13.70
C PRO A 139 5.07 -12.56 -13.53
N ILE A 140 6.05 -13.14 -12.85
CA ILE A 140 7.34 -12.54 -12.50
C ILE A 140 7.97 -11.92 -13.76
N GLY A 141 7.76 -10.62 -13.94
CA GLY A 141 8.34 -9.79 -14.99
C GLY A 141 8.95 -8.56 -14.33
N PRO A 142 10.07 -8.04 -14.86
CA PRO A 142 10.78 -6.91 -14.26
C PRO A 142 9.85 -5.70 -14.26
N ILE A 143 9.49 -5.22 -13.07
CA ILE A 143 8.73 -3.99 -12.95
C ILE A 143 9.73 -2.85 -13.22
N PRO A 144 9.56 -2.04 -14.29
CA PRO A 144 10.39 -0.86 -14.46
C PRO A 144 10.08 0.10 -13.31
N GLY A 145 11.00 0.21 -12.35
CA GLY A 145 10.93 1.19 -11.25
C GLY A 145 10.53 0.68 -9.86
N SER A 146 10.35 -0.62 -9.63
CA SER A 146 10.15 -1.13 -8.27
C SER A 146 11.05 -2.33 -7.95
N CYS A 147 12.23 -2.03 -7.42
CA CYS A 147 13.19 -3.02 -6.89
C CYS A 147 12.71 -3.73 -5.61
N LEU A 148 11.50 -3.45 -5.11
CA LEU A 148 11.03 -3.89 -3.80
C LEU A 148 10.09 -5.11 -3.83
N GLY A 149 9.53 -5.47 -5.00
CA GLY A 149 8.55 -6.57 -5.11
C GLY A 149 9.15 -7.98 -5.15
N ALA A 150 10.36 -8.13 -5.71
CA ALA A 150 11.00 -9.43 -5.88
C ALA A 150 11.57 -10.00 -4.56
N GLY A 151 12.10 -9.12 -3.69
CA GLY A 151 12.69 -9.53 -2.42
C GLY A 151 11.64 -10.04 -1.43
N ILE A 152 10.46 -9.40 -1.34
CA ILE A 152 9.52 -9.71 -0.26
C ILE A 152 8.70 -10.98 -0.52
N ILE A 153 8.32 -11.29 -1.76
CA ILE A 153 7.61 -12.56 -2.03
C ILE A 153 8.57 -13.75 -1.83
N VAL A 154 9.82 -13.62 -2.28
CA VAL A 154 10.86 -14.62 -2.01
C VAL A 154 11.20 -14.68 -0.53
N LEU A 155 11.26 -13.55 0.20
CA LEU A 155 11.48 -13.52 1.65
C LEU A 155 10.30 -14.11 2.43
N ILE A 156 9.06 -13.87 2.03
CA ILE A 156 7.87 -14.46 2.65
C ILE A 156 7.88 -15.98 2.45
N ILE A 157 8.21 -16.46 1.24
CA ILE A 157 8.31 -17.90 0.94
C ILE A 157 9.50 -18.54 1.69
N THR A 158 10.67 -17.90 1.71
CA THR A 158 11.89 -18.43 2.35
C THR A 158 11.86 -18.34 3.88
N THR A 159 11.30 -17.28 4.47
CA THR A 159 11.15 -17.19 5.94
C THR A 159 10.02 -18.09 6.48
N CYS A 160 8.97 -18.36 5.69
CA CYS A 160 7.99 -19.41 6.04
C CYS A 160 8.63 -20.80 6.03
N TRP A 161 9.52 -21.08 5.07
CA TRP A 161 10.15 -22.41 4.99
C TRP A 161 11.23 -22.60 6.06
N SER A 162 12.05 -21.58 6.32
CA SER A 162 13.08 -21.64 7.38
C SER A 162 12.50 -21.66 8.79
N GLY A 163 11.33 -21.06 9.02
CA GLY A 163 10.66 -21.07 10.33
C GLY A 163 10.02 -22.41 10.71
N CYS A 164 9.80 -23.32 9.76
CA CYS A 164 9.28 -24.66 10.01
C CYS A 164 10.37 -25.72 10.25
N ILE A 165 11.65 -25.40 9.99
CA ILE A 165 12.77 -26.34 10.13
C ILE A 165 13.49 -26.19 11.50
N VAL A 166 13.24 -25.11 12.24
CA VAL A 166 13.92 -24.82 13.52
C VAL A 166 12.92 -24.75 14.70
N SER A 167 11.90 -25.61 14.72
CA SER A 167 11.03 -25.81 15.90
C SER A 167 10.77 -27.29 16.12
#